data_AF-A0AAU5EXV3-F1
#
_entry.id   AF-A0AAU5EXV3-F1
#
_cell.length_a   1.000
_cell.length_b   1.000
_cell.length_c   1.000
_cell.angle_alpha   90.00
_cell.angle_beta   90.00
_cell.angle_gamma   90.00
#
_symmetry.space_group_name_H-M   'P 1'
#
loop_
_entity.id
_entity.type
_entity.pdbx_description
1 polymer ?
#
loop_
_entity_poly.entity_id
_entity_poly.type
_entity_poly.pdbx_seq_one_letter_code
_entity_poly.pdbx_strand_id
1 'polypeptide(L)'
;MTAPRARSAVRRAVVVLIALLMWLASASAAAPAGAVGREAVARRAPDAVTVSGSSAAGVVTSAPGCPSGPLDATRQLTGGTALTPGVFSSLASQLSVDLPFRVGGAQAALPGSEARVALTNARGTLALALTAGDCTSPTLSYDGTRVSGSGTWTVVPDAAPANAYRGASGGGSFTVTSDVTPGTGRQWTLNLTGNVTLLQPQVAVTQRAFWGGLGNYLTRTLSVEYRIRNTGAGDAFGVRLVDALPTGSGITRLGPVPQTVGAIPAGGSAPVVVRYRVCAIAVIGCRFTATTQTFLTDALDANGHTETVPVVVRVPVTPFP
;
A
#
# COMPACT_ATOMS: atom_id res chain seq x y z
N MET A 1 -23.31 89.01 -15.16
CA MET A 1 -23.72 87.96 -14.21
C MET A 1 -22.77 86.79 -14.37
N THR A 2 -22.07 86.46 -13.29
CA THR A 2 -20.88 85.60 -13.22
C THR A 2 -21.24 84.11 -13.24
N ALA A 3 -20.49 83.34 -14.03
CA ALA A 3 -20.65 81.91 -14.25
C ALA A 3 -20.33 81.06 -12.99
N PRO A 4 -21.03 79.93 -12.76
CA PRO A 4 -20.68 79.00 -11.71
C PRO A 4 -19.54 78.06 -12.14
N ARG A 5 -18.57 77.91 -11.23
CA ARG A 5 -17.38 77.05 -11.34
C ARG A 5 -17.75 75.56 -11.36
N ALA A 6 -17.20 74.82 -12.33
CA ALA A 6 -17.12 73.36 -12.30
C ALA A 6 -16.15 72.91 -11.19
N ARG A 7 -16.66 72.17 -10.20
CA ARG A 7 -15.84 71.50 -9.18
C ARG A 7 -15.92 69.98 -9.33
N SER A 8 -14.78 69.41 -9.69
CA SER A 8 -14.23 68.14 -9.16
C SER A 8 -14.96 66.83 -9.49
N ALA A 9 -14.83 66.36 -10.73
CA ALA A 9 -15.05 64.96 -11.11
C ALA A 9 -13.79 64.06 -10.99
N VAL A 10 -12.71 64.55 -10.35
CA VAL A 10 -11.39 63.88 -10.38
C VAL A 10 -11.12 62.99 -9.13
N ARG A 11 -11.93 63.08 -8.07
CA ARG A 11 -11.71 62.29 -6.83
C ARG A 11 -12.50 60.99 -6.72
N ARG A 12 -13.38 60.64 -7.68
CA ARG A 12 -14.09 59.34 -7.69
C ARG A 12 -13.50 58.30 -8.64
N ALA A 13 -12.58 58.67 -9.53
CA ALA A 13 -11.94 57.74 -10.46
C ALA A 13 -10.74 56.98 -9.84
N VAL A 14 -10.12 57.50 -8.78
CA VAL A 14 -8.91 56.89 -8.19
C VAL A 14 -9.23 55.81 -7.15
N VAL A 15 -10.40 55.87 -6.49
CA VAL A 15 -10.79 54.87 -5.49
C VAL A 15 -11.31 53.57 -6.13
N VAL A 16 -11.91 53.65 -7.33
CA VAL A 16 -12.37 52.47 -8.07
C VAL A 16 -11.21 51.71 -8.73
N LEU A 17 -10.12 52.41 -9.09
CA LEU A 17 -8.97 51.79 -9.75
C LEU A 17 -8.08 50.98 -8.78
N ILE A 18 -8.00 51.36 -7.50
CA ILE A 18 -7.21 50.62 -6.49
C ILE A 18 -7.99 49.40 -5.94
N ALA A 19 -9.33 49.44 -5.92
CA ALA A 19 -10.15 48.29 -5.55
C ALA A 19 -10.22 47.22 -6.66
N LEU A 20 -10.10 47.61 -7.94
CA LEU A 20 -10.10 46.66 -9.06
C LEU A 20 -8.73 45.97 -9.25
N LEU A 21 -7.63 46.62 -8.88
CA LEU A 21 -6.27 46.05 -8.96
C LEU A 21 -5.91 45.12 -7.79
N MET A 22 -6.65 45.15 -6.67
CA MET A 22 -6.51 44.16 -5.59
C MET A 22 -7.43 42.93 -5.73
N TRP A 23 -8.32 42.90 -6.73
CA TRP A 23 -9.15 41.73 -7.05
C TRP A 23 -8.62 40.90 -8.23
N LEU A 24 -7.56 41.38 -8.90
CA LEU A 24 -6.89 40.69 -10.02
C LEU A 24 -5.55 40.03 -9.63
N ALA A 25 -5.14 40.08 -8.37
CA ALA A 25 -3.91 39.47 -7.86
C ALA A 25 -4.12 38.22 -6.97
N SER A 26 -5.37 37.75 -6.80
CA SER A 26 -5.71 36.64 -5.89
C SER A 26 -6.35 35.43 -6.57
N ALA A 27 -6.29 35.31 -7.90
CA ALA A 27 -6.80 34.14 -8.62
C ALA A 27 -5.71 33.49 -9.51
N SER A 28 -5.48 32.20 -9.23
CA SER A 28 -4.79 31.18 -10.04
C SER A 28 -3.38 30.72 -9.66
N ALA A 29 -3.11 30.57 -8.35
CA ALA A 29 -2.44 29.34 -7.92
C ALA A 29 -3.52 28.24 -7.82
N ALA A 30 -3.94 27.71 -8.97
CA ALA A 30 -4.73 26.48 -8.99
C ALA A 30 -3.81 25.36 -8.47
N ALA A 31 -3.95 25.04 -7.19
CA ALA A 31 -3.48 23.79 -6.64
C ALA A 31 -3.99 22.65 -7.56
N PRO A 32 -3.18 21.62 -7.84
CA PRO A 32 -3.63 20.51 -8.65
C PRO A 32 -4.92 19.96 -8.04
N ALA A 33 -5.94 19.79 -8.88
CA ALA A 33 -7.20 19.16 -8.52
C ALA A 33 -6.91 17.78 -7.92
N GLY A 34 -6.97 17.68 -6.60
CA GLY A 34 -6.66 16.46 -5.85
C GLY A 34 -6.65 16.62 -4.33
N ALA A 35 -7.18 17.71 -3.78
CA ALA A 35 -7.15 17.96 -2.35
C ALA A 35 -8.44 18.63 -1.84
N VAL A 36 -9.59 18.02 -2.12
CA VAL A 36 -10.78 18.20 -1.29
C VAL A 36 -11.43 16.84 -1.10
N GLY A 37 -10.93 16.16 -0.07
CA GLY A 37 -11.30 14.82 0.35
C GLY A 37 -10.62 14.49 1.69
N ARG A 38 -10.53 15.48 2.59
CA ARG A 38 -10.36 15.20 4.01
C ARG A 38 -11.73 14.76 4.51
N GLU A 39 -11.76 13.65 5.25
CA GLU A 39 -12.96 12.94 5.74
C GLU A 39 -13.64 11.97 4.76
N ALA A 40 -12.84 11.14 4.09
CA ALA A 40 -13.20 9.75 3.88
C ALA A 40 -11.91 8.93 3.79
N VAL A 41 -11.27 8.69 4.93
CA VAL A 41 -10.63 7.37 5.11
C VAL A 41 -11.81 6.40 5.06
N ALA A 42 -12.21 6.00 3.86
CA ALA A 42 -13.08 4.86 3.68
C ALA A 42 -12.31 3.71 4.36
N ARG A 43 -12.68 3.40 5.61
CA ARG A 43 -12.18 2.23 6.33
C ARG A 43 -12.65 1.04 5.51
N ARG A 44 -11.83 0.64 4.54
CA ARG A 44 -12.07 -0.52 3.71
C ARG A 44 -12.02 -1.76 4.60
N ALA A 45 -12.80 -2.78 4.24
CA ALA A 45 -12.91 -4.00 5.01
C ALA A 45 -11.51 -4.63 5.22
N PRO A 46 -11.24 -5.16 6.42
CA PRO A 46 -10.04 -5.95 6.69
C PRO A 46 -9.86 -7.09 5.68
N ASP A 47 -8.62 -7.36 5.29
CA ASP A 47 -8.25 -8.47 4.41
C ASP A 47 -8.25 -9.79 5.16
N ALA A 48 -8.90 -10.79 4.60
CA ALA A 48 -8.91 -12.13 5.19
C ALA A 48 -7.51 -12.75 5.12
N VAL A 49 -7.07 -13.32 6.24
CA VAL A 49 -5.85 -14.12 6.37
C VAL A 49 -6.28 -15.55 6.65
N THR A 50 -6.02 -16.45 5.71
CA THR A 50 -6.19 -17.89 5.87
C THR A 50 -4.91 -18.58 5.43
N VAL A 51 -4.02 -18.81 6.40
CA VAL A 51 -2.68 -19.38 6.14
C VAL A 51 -2.53 -20.66 6.92
N SER A 52 -2.17 -21.73 6.23
CA SER A 52 -1.79 -23.00 6.85
C SER A 52 -0.33 -23.31 6.56
N GLY A 53 0.36 -23.85 7.55
CA GLY A 53 1.74 -24.28 7.43
C GLY A 53 1.97 -25.56 8.22
N SER A 54 2.75 -26.47 7.66
CA SER A 54 3.24 -27.65 8.35
C SER A 54 4.68 -27.94 7.96
N SER A 55 5.41 -28.59 8.85
CA SER A 55 6.77 -29.03 8.60
C SER A 55 7.11 -30.20 9.51
N ALA A 56 7.96 -31.09 9.02
CA ALA A 56 8.58 -32.17 9.80
C ALA A 56 9.98 -31.78 10.29
N ALA A 57 10.42 -30.54 10.07
CA ALA A 57 11.77 -30.06 10.40
C ALA A 57 11.80 -29.11 11.62
N GLY A 58 10.80 -29.18 12.50
CA GLY A 58 10.79 -28.40 13.74
C GLY A 58 11.95 -28.77 14.65
N VAL A 59 12.43 -27.79 15.41
CA VAL A 59 13.42 -27.95 16.47
C VAL A 59 12.77 -27.58 17.78
N VAL A 60 12.83 -28.49 18.75
CA VAL A 60 12.28 -28.27 20.08
C VAL A 60 13.39 -28.27 21.11
N THR A 61 13.52 -27.17 21.85
CA THR A 61 14.39 -27.09 23.02
C THR A 61 13.58 -27.11 24.31
N SER A 62 14.26 -27.29 25.43
CA SER A 62 13.61 -27.40 26.75
C SER A 62 14.20 -26.41 27.72
N ALA A 63 13.32 -25.82 28.52
CA ALA A 63 13.66 -24.99 29.66
C ALA A 63 12.70 -25.29 30.81
N PRO A 64 12.99 -24.85 32.04
CA PRO A 64 12.01 -24.87 33.12
C PRO A 64 10.69 -24.20 32.69
N GLY A 65 9.58 -24.73 33.20
CA GLY A 65 8.23 -24.23 32.92
C GLY A 65 7.89 -22.96 33.68
N CYS A 66 6.64 -22.88 34.10
CA CYS A 66 6.16 -21.75 34.87
C CYS A 66 6.74 -21.78 36.30
N PRO A 67 7.08 -20.63 36.88
CA PRO A 67 7.57 -20.57 38.27
C PRO A 67 6.50 -21.00 39.28
N SER A 68 5.23 -20.96 38.90
CA SER A 68 4.08 -21.48 39.65
C SER A 68 3.00 -21.98 38.68
N GLY A 69 2.19 -22.94 39.12
CA GLY A 69 1.10 -23.54 38.35
C GLY A 69 1.35 -24.99 37.92
N PRO A 70 0.38 -25.61 37.23
CA PRO A 70 0.45 -27.01 36.80
C PRO A 70 1.44 -27.28 35.65
N LEU A 71 2.03 -26.24 35.05
CA LEU A 71 2.90 -26.36 33.87
C LEU A 71 4.38 -26.24 34.29
N ASP A 72 5.06 -27.38 34.36
CA ASP A 72 6.39 -27.54 34.94
C ASP A 72 7.54 -27.49 33.93
N ALA A 73 7.24 -27.57 32.63
CA ALA A 73 8.24 -27.50 31.57
C ALA A 73 7.88 -26.49 30.47
N THR A 74 8.91 -25.92 29.85
CA THR A 74 8.80 -25.17 28.59
C THR A 74 9.35 -26.01 27.46
N ARG A 75 8.61 -26.11 26.37
CA ARG A 75 9.03 -26.68 25.09
C ARG A 75 8.99 -25.61 24.02
N GLN A 76 10.17 -25.11 23.65
CA GLN A 76 10.29 -24.08 22.62
C GLN A 76 10.31 -24.73 21.25
N LEU A 77 9.22 -24.63 20.49
CA LEU A 77 9.21 -25.02 19.08
C LEU A 77 9.70 -23.87 18.21
N THR A 78 10.72 -24.13 17.41
CA THR A 78 11.12 -23.26 16.30
C THR A 78 11.02 -24.02 14.98
N GLY A 79 10.65 -23.33 13.91
CA GLY A 79 10.57 -23.96 12.59
C GLY A 79 10.06 -23.01 11.53
N GLY A 80 10.06 -23.48 10.29
CA GLY A 80 9.47 -22.75 9.18
C GLY A 80 9.07 -23.66 8.03
N THR A 81 8.20 -23.14 7.18
CA THR A 81 7.75 -23.80 5.96
C THR A 81 7.52 -22.76 4.86
N ALA A 82 7.82 -23.13 3.62
CA ALA A 82 7.53 -22.28 2.48
C ALA A 82 6.02 -22.29 2.21
N LEU A 83 5.48 -21.13 1.88
CA LEU A 83 4.11 -20.96 1.45
C LEU A 83 4.07 -20.78 -0.07
N THR A 84 3.12 -21.44 -0.71
CA THR A 84 2.84 -21.24 -2.13
C THR A 84 2.41 -19.78 -2.38
N PRO A 85 2.87 -19.14 -3.47
CA PRO A 85 2.33 -17.85 -3.89
C PRO A 85 0.80 -17.87 -3.98
N GLY A 86 0.17 -16.82 -3.50
CA GLY A 86 -1.29 -16.66 -3.40
C GLY A 86 -1.88 -17.04 -2.04
N VAL A 87 -1.15 -17.74 -1.17
CA VAL A 87 -1.65 -18.10 0.18
C VAL A 87 -1.59 -16.91 1.14
N PHE A 88 -0.48 -16.19 1.16
CA PHE A 88 -0.29 -14.99 1.98
C PHE A 88 -0.18 -13.71 1.15
N SER A 89 0.53 -13.80 0.02
CA SER A 89 0.69 -12.73 -0.96
C SER A 89 0.96 -13.37 -2.32
N SER A 90 0.99 -12.61 -3.41
CA SER A 90 1.38 -13.13 -4.73
C SER A 90 2.85 -13.53 -4.82
N LEU A 91 3.65 -13.26 -3.78
CA LEU A 91 5.07 -13.59 -3.72
C LEU A 91 5.32 -14.92 -2.99
N ALA A 92 6.42 -15.57 -3.34
CA ALA A 92 6.96 -16.65 -2.51
C ALA A 92 7.14 -16.13 -1.08
N SER A 93 6.54 -16.85 -0.14
CA SER A 93 6.45 -16.43 1.26
C SER A 93 6.89 -17.58 2.17
N GLN A 94 7.21 -17.25 3.41
CA GLN A 94 7.57 -18.22 4.44
C GLN A 94 6.71 -17.98 5.67
N LEU A 95 6.24 -19.06 6.28
CA LEU A 95 5.68 -19.07 7.62
C LEU A 95 6.76 -19.61 8.56
N SER A 96 7.14 -18.81 9.55
CA SER A 96 8.08 -19.19 10.60
C SER A 96 7.38 -19.15 11.96
N VAL A 97 7.68 -20.13 12.82
CA VAL A 97 7.09 -20.27 14.15
C VAL A 97 8.17 -20.20 15.22
N ASP A 98 7.85 -19.55 16.33
CA ASP A 98 8.64 -19.50 17.56
C ASP A 98 7.65 -19.59 18.74
N LEU A 99 7.35 -20.82 19.16
CA LEU A 99 6.24 -21.14 20.05
C LEU A 99 6.75 -21.74 21.38
N PRO A 100 6.75 -20.96 22.48
CA PRO A 100 7.09 -21.41 23.82
C PRO A 100 5.89 -22.12 24.46
N PHE A 101 5.69 -23.41 24.17
CA PHE A 101 4.65 -24.17 24.86
C PHE A 101 5.05 -24.38 26.33
N ARG A 102 4.20 -23.95 27.26
CA ARG A 102 4.27 -24.37 28.66
C ARG A 102 3.46 -25.66 28.78
N VAL A 103 4.05 -26.73 29.31
CA VAL A 103 3.43 -28.05 29.38
C VAL A 103 3.50 -28.60 30.81
N GLY A 104 2.54 -29.42 31.19
CA GLY A 104 2.54 -30.14 32.46
C GLY A 104 1.27 -30.99 32.64
N GLY A 105 1.40 -32.18 33.22
CA GLY A 105 0.31 -33.15 33.28
C GLY A 105 -0.28 -33.45 31.89
N ALA A 106 -1.59 -33.28 31.73
CA ALA A 106 -2.30 -33.43 30.45
C ALA A 106 -2.61 -32.09 29.74
N GLN A 107 -1.97 -31.00 30.18
CA GLN A 107 -2.33 -29.63 29.82
C GLN A 107 -1.14 -28.87 29.24
N ALA A 108 -1.45 -27.87 28.41
CA ALA A 108 -0.48 -26.94 27.90
C ALA A 108 -1.06 -25.52 27.75
N ALA A 109 -0.16 -24.55 27.64
CA ALA A 109 -0.46 -23.16 27.35
C ALA A 109 0.55 -22.57 26.38
N LEU A 110 0.14 -21.52 25.69
CA LEU A 110 0.97 -20.70 24.82
C LEU A 110 0.78 -19.23 25.22
N PRO A 111 1.65 -18.69 26.09
CA PRO A 111 1.53 -17.31 26.55
C PRO A 111 1.80 -16.30 25.43
N GLY A 112 0.89 -15.34 25.24
CA GLY A 112 0.89 -14.39 24.12
C GLY A 112 2.08 -13.45 24.01
N SER A 113 2.76 -13.18 25.12
CA SER A 113 3.89 -12.24 25.14
C SER A 113 5.11 -12.75 24.36
N GLU A 114 5.29 -14.06 24.27
CA GLU A 114 6.50 -14.70 23.74
C GLU A 114 6.24 -15.51 22.47
N ALA A 115 5.03 -16.04 22.30
CA ALA A 115 4.71 -16.83 21.11
C ALA A 115 4.58 -15.94 19.87
N ARG A 116 5.40 -16.23 18.87
CA ARG A 116 5.50 -15.45 17.63
C ARG A 116 5.35 -16.34 16.41
N VAL A 117 4.65 -15.81 15.43
CA VAL A 117 4.59 -16.33 14.07
C VAL A 117 4.94 -15.21 13.12
N ALA A 118 5.79 -15.48 12.14
CA ALA A 118 6.18 -14.52 11.13
C ALA A 118 5.75 -15.02 9.74
N LEU A 119 5.02 -14.17 9.02
CA LEU A 119 4.73 -14.34 7.59
C LEU A 119 5.65 -13.39 6.82
N THR A 120 6.64 -13.93 6.12
CA THR A 120 7.72 -13.15 5.51
C THR A 120 7.77 -13.36 4.00
N ASN A 121 8.01 -12.28 3.26
CA ASN A 121 8.33 -12.32 1.84
C ASN A 121 9.31 -11.17 1.49
N ALA A 122 9.55 -10.93 0.20
CA ALA A 122 10.45 -9.86 -0.24
C ALA A 122 9.97 -8.43 0.11
N ARG A 123 8.72 -8.24 0.57
CA ARG A 123 8.17 -6.93 0.97
C ARG A 123 8.33 -6.64 2.47
N GLY A 124 8.67 -7.66 3.26
CA GLY A 124 8.86 -7.54 4.70
C GLY A 124 8.24 -8.70 5.47
N THR A 125 7.93 -8.44 6.74
CA THR A 125 7.41 -9.45 7.68
C THR A 125 6.16 -8.93 8.37
N LEU A 126 5.10 -9.73 8.35
CA LEU A 126 3.94 -9.58 9.23
C LEU A 126 4.12 -10.50 10.43
N ALA A 127 4.38 -9.92 11.60
CA ALA A 127 4.54 -10.64 12.85
C ALA A 127 3.20 -10.76 13.60
N LEU A 128 2.92 -11.94 14.12
CA LEU A 128 1.72 -12.28 14.87
C LEU A 128 2.11 -12.78 16.26
N ALA A 129 1.36 -12.36 17.28
CA ALA A 129 1.42 -12.89 18.63
C ALA A 129 0.30 -13.91 18.82
N LEU A 130 0.61 -15.13 19.24
CA LEU A 130 -0.37 -16.21 19.43
C LEU A 130 -0.61 -16.43 20.91
N THR A 131 -1.87 -16.57 21.34
CA THR A 131 -2.22 -16.79 22.74
C THR A 131 -3.19 -17.95 22.88
N ALA A 132 -2.88 -18.90 23.76
CA ALA A 132 -3.79 -19.95 24.19
C ALA A 132 -3.52 -20.32 25.65
N GLY A 133 -4.28 -19.72 26.56
CA GLY A 133 -4.12 -19.93 28.00
C GLY A 133 -2.83 -19.34 28.57
N ASP A 134 -2.63 -19.60 29.86
CA ASP A 134 -1.44 -19.20 30.60
C ASP A 134 -1.01 -20.27 31.60
N CYS A 135 0.01 -19.97 32.41
CA CYS A 135 0.56 -20.86 33.42
C CYS A 135 -0.46 -21.37 34.47
N THR A 136 -1.51 -20.61 34.73
CA THR A 136 -2.52 -20.88 35.76
C THR A 136 -3.84 -21.37 35.17
N SER A 137 -4.11 -21.02 33.91
CA SER A 137 -5.31 -21.37 33.15
C SER A 137 -4.92 -21.92 31.77
N PRO A 138 -4.37 -23.14 31.70
CA PRO A 138 -4.02 -23.76 30.43
C PRO A 138 -5.26 -24.12 29.61
N THR A 139 -5.19 -23.94 28.29
CA THR A 139 -6.31 -24.22 27.37
C THR A 139 -5.95 -25.19 26.26
N LEU A 140 -4.67 -25.55 26.11
CA LEU A 140 -4.21 -26.55 25.14
C LEU A 140 -4.13 -27.93 25.80
N SER A 141 -4.27 -28.97 24.98
CA SER A 141 -4.06 -30.35 25.40
C SER A 141 -2.60 -30.76 25.25
N TYR A 142 -2.13 -31.64 26.12
CA TYR A 142 -0.82 -32.26 26.05
C TYR A 142 -0.89 -33.75 26.38
N ASP A 143 -0.38 -34.62 25.51
CA ASP A 143 -0.42 -36.08 25.69
C ASP A 143 0.89 -36.69 26.22
N GLY A 144 1.84 -35.85 26.63
CA GLY A 144 3.20 -36.26 27.00
C GLY A 144 4.23 -36.14 25.87
N THR A 145 3.78 -36.01 24.61
CA THR A 145 4.65 -35.84 23.44
C THR A 145 4.20 -34.73 22.50
N ARG A 146 2.89 -34.49 22.42
CA ARG A 146 2.27 -33.53 21.50
C ARG A 146 1.41 -32.55 22.24
N VAL A 147 1.44 -31.30 21.77
CA VAL A 147 0.50 -30.26 22.14
C VAL A 147 -0.50 -30.06 21.00
N SER A 148 -1.79 -29.94 21.32
CA SER A 148 -2.81 -29.58 20.34
C SER A 148 -3.91 -28.70 20.91
N GLY A 149 -4.51 -27.86 20.07
CA GLY A 149 -5.65 -27.03 20.45
C GLY A 149 -5.76 -25.78 19.59
N SER A 150 -6.45 -24.79 20.13
CA SER A 150 -6.74 -23.52 19.46
C SER A 150 -6.53 -22.32 20.38
N GLY A 151 -6.37 -21.15 19.78
CA GLY A 151 -6.28 -19.89 20.49
C GLY A 151 -6.56 -18.71 19.58
N THR A 152 -6.10 -17.54 20.01
CA THR A 152 -6.24 -16.30 19.25
C THR A 152 -4.88 -15.77 18.83
N TRP A 153 -4.86 -14.97 17.77
CA TRP A 153 -3.67 -14.22 17.38
C TRP A 153 -4.01 -12.76 17.17
N THR A 154 -3.00 -11.90 17.36
CA THR A 154 -3.04 -10.47 17.04
C THR A 154 -1.81 -10.07 16.25
N VAL A 155 -1.93 -9.06 15.41
CA VAL A 155 -0.77 -8.47 14.73
C VAL A 155 0.13 -7.77 15.76
N VAL A 156 1.43 -8.07 15.72
CA VAL A 156 2.45 -7.32 16.46
C VAL A 156 2.74 -6.03 15.69
N PRO A 157 2.50 -4.84 16.26
CA PRO A 157 2.71 -3.58 15.56
C PRO A 157 4.18 -3.40 15.14
N ASP A 158 4.37 -2.93 13.92
CA ASP A 158 5.67 -2.51 13.39
C ASP A 158 5.52 -1.11 12.75
N ALA A 159 6.52 -0.25 12.94
CA ALA A 159 6.58 1.10 12.40
C ALA A 159 7.79 1.31 11.47
N ALA A 160 8.61 0.29 11.21
CA ALA A 160 9.78 0.37 10.35
C ALA A 160 9.38 0.77 8.92
N PRO A 161 9.87 1.90 8.39
CA PRO A 161 9.47 2.39 7.06
C PRO A 161 9.78 1.42 5.91
N ALA A 162 10.81 0.58 6.07
CA ALA A 162 11.21 -0.41 5.08
C ALA A 162 10.28 -1.65 5.04
N ASN A 163 9.45 -1.87 6.07
CA ASN A 163 8.50 -2.96 6.10
C ASN A 163 7.18 -2.54 5.43
N ALA A 164 6.76 -3.25 4.39
CA ALA A 164 5.49 -2.98 3.71
C ALA A 164 4.26 -3.26 4.60
N TYR A 165 4.41 -4.10 5.63
CA TYR A 165 3.35 -4.42 6.61
C TYR A 165 3.35 -3.48 7.82
N ARG A 166 4.12 -2.39 7.79
CA ARG A 166 4.11 -1.39 8.86
C ARG A 166 2.70 -0.84 9.09
N GLY A 167 2.36 -0.55 10.34
CA GLY A 167 1.04 -0.07 10.73
C GLY A 167 -0.08 -1.10 10.54
N ALA A 168 0.25 -2.36 10.20
CA ALA A 168 -0.73 -3.43 10.15
C ALA A 168 -1.37 -3.63 11.53
N SER A 169 -2.66 -3.95 11.51
CA SER A 169 -3.42 -4.33 12.70
C SER A 169 -4.38 -5.45 12.34
N GLY A 170 -4.79 -6.25 13.32
CA GLY A 170 -5.66 -7.38 13.03
C GLY A 170 -5.59 -8.46 14.09
N GLY A 171 -6.39 -9.49 13.86
CA GLY A 171 -6.48 -10.63 14.75
C GLY A 171 -7.36 -11.72 14.19
N GLY A 172 -7.34 -12.85 14.88
CA GLY A 172 -8.11 -14.02 14.51
C GLY A 172 -7.92 -15.19 15.45
N SER A 173 -8.23 -16.38 14.95
CA SER A 173 -8.03 -17.64 15.62
C SER A 173 -6.95 -18.47 14.96
N PHE A 174 -6.38 -19.40 15.72
CA PHE A 174 -5.48 -20.41 15.18
C PHE A 174 -5.84 -21.80 15.71
N THR A 175 -5.43 -22.82 14.97
CA THR A 175 -5.30 -24.20 15.47
C THR A 175 -3.87 -24.66 15.32
N VAL A 176 -3.37 -25.41 16.30
CA VAL A 176 -2.00 -25.91 16.32
C VAL A 176 -1.97 -27.38 16.72
N THR A 177 -1.04 -28.11 16.13
CA THR A 177 -0.62 -29.44 16.59
C THR A 177 0.90 -29.51 16.44
N SER A 178 1.61 -29.89 17.50
CA SER A 178 3.07 -29.97 17.48
C SER A 178 3.56 -31.15 18.30
N ASP A 179 4.50 -31.91 17.77
CA ASP A 179 5.43 -32.69 18.57
C ASP A 179 6.32 -31.72 19.35
N VAL A 180 6.33 -31.86 20.66
CA VAL A 180 7.07 -31.02 21.60
C VAL A 180 8.13 -31.82 22.36
N THR A 181 8.44 -33.04 21.91
CA THR A 181 9.59 -33.77 22.43
C THR A 181 10.89 -33.09 22.01
N PRO A 182 11.88 -32.95 22.90
CA PRO A 182 13.10 -32.20 22.58
C PRO A 182 13.90 -32.85 21.44
N GLY A 183 14.55 -32.02 20.61
CA GLY A 183 15.36 -32.46 19.48
C GLY A 183 14.90 -31.87 18.15
N THR A 184 15.42 -32.42 17.06
CA THR A 184 15.14 -31.98 15.69
C THR A 184 14.16 -32.92 14.98
N GLY A 185 13.61 -32.50 13.85
CA GLY A 185 12.72 -33.36 13.06
C GLY A 185 11.30 -33.45 13.61
N ARG A 186 10.88 -32.41 14.34
CA ARG A 186 9.57 -32.37 15.02
C ARG A 186 8.50 -31.92 14.06
N GLN A 187 7.42 -32.70 14.01
CA GLN A 187 6.27 -32.38 13.19
C GLN A 187 5.42 -31.32 13.86
N TRP A 188 5.02 -30.31 13.09
CA TRP A 188 4.05 -29.33 13.52
C TRP A 188 3.12 -28.93 12.38
N THR A 189 1.95 -28.44 12.74
CA THR A 189 0.95 -27.86 11.86
C THR A 189 0.32 -26.67 12.56
N LEU A 190 0.19 -25.56 11.85
CA LEU A 190 -0.45 -24.34 12.30
C LEU A 190 -1.40 -23.85 11.22
N ASN A 191 -2.65 -23.57 11.60
CA ASN A 191 -3.62 -22.91 10.75
C ASN A 191 -4.01 -21.58 11.39
N LEU A 192 -3.92 -20.50 10.63
CA LEU A 192 -4.28 -19.15 11.01
C LEU A 192 -5.50 -18.72 10.20
N THR A 193 -6.52 -18.23 10.89
CA THR A 193 -7.72 -17.65 10.27
C THR A 193 -8.05 -16.33 10.94
N GLY A 194 -8.32 -15.27 10.19
CA GLY A 194 -8.75 -13.99 10.73
C GLY A 194 -8.62 -12.88 9.71
N ASN A 195 -8.44 -11.64 10.18
CA ASN A 195 -8.33 -10.50 9.30
C ASN A 195 -7.19 -9.55 9.67
N VAL A 196 -6.63 -8.86 8.67
CA VAL A 196 -5.60 -7.85 8.80
C VAL A 196 -6.02 -6.58 8.07
N THR A 197 -5.76 -5.43 8.65
CA THR A 197 -5.91 -4.13 8.01
C THR A 197 -4.52 -3.56 7.75
N LEU A 198 -4.27 -3.21 6.49
CA LEU A 198 -3.03 -2.57 6.06
C LEU A 198 -3.22 -1.09 5.75
N LEU A 199 -2.11 -0.34 5.83
CA LEU A 199 -2.05 0.99 5.23
C LEU A 199 -2.27 0.87 3.71
N GLN A 200 -3.15 1.71 3.18
CA GLN A 200 -3.57 1.62 1.79
C GLN A 200 -2.74 2.55 0.89
N PRO A 201 -2.32 2.07 -0.29
CA PRO A 201 -1.79 2.94 -1.33
C PRO A 201 -2.91 3.74 -2.00
N GLN A 202 -2.54 4.87 -2.58
CA GLN A 202 -3.42 5.69 -3.42
C GLN A 202 -2.56 6.41 -4.44
N VAL A 203 -3.01 6.62 -5.67
CA VAL A 203 -2.19 7.30 -6.68
C VAL A 203 -2.74 8.64 -7.14
N ALA A 204 -1.82 9.56 -7.41
CA ALA A 204 -2.10 10.78 -8.15
C ALA A 204 -1.18 10.84 -9.37
N VAL A 205 -1.67 11.41 -10.46
CA VAL A 205 -0.91 11.52 -11.71
C VAL A 205 -0.69 12.99 -12.04
N THR A 206 0.57 13.34 -12.28
CA THR A 206 0.97 14.63 -12.86
C THR A 206 1.65 14.38 -14.20
N GLN A 207 1.82 15.42 -15.00
CA GLN A 207 2.23 15.29 -16.39
C GLN A 207 3.19 16.39 -16.85
N ARG A 208 4.06 16.02 -17.78
CA ARG A 208 4.90 16.94 -18.53
C ARG A 208 4.92 16.54 -20.00
N ALA A 209 4.51 17.44 -20.87
CA ALA A 209 4.56 17.25 -22.31
C ALA A 209 5.84 17.86 -22.90
N PHE A 210 6.47 17.15 -23.84
CA PHE A 210 7.68 17.60 -24.51
C PHE A 210 7.82 16.98 -25.90
N TRP A 211 8.61 17.66 -26.74
CA TRP A 211 9.02 17.16 -28.04
C TRP A 211 10.33 16.39 -27.90
N GLY A 212 10.39 15.18 -28.42
CA GLY A 212 11.64 14.38 -28.44
C GLY A 212 12.65 14.82 -29.50
N GLY A 213 12.50 16.02 -30.08
CA GLY A 213 13.31 16.57 -31.17
C GLY A 213 12.47 17.18 -32.29
N LEU A 214 13.13 17.84 -33.24
CA LEU A 214 12.48 18.52 -34.37
C LEU A 214 11.70 17.55 -35.28
N GLY A 215 12.23 16.34 -35.51
CA GLY A 215 11.52 15.30 -36.27
C GLY A 215 10.19 14.90 -35.63
N ASN A 216 10.15 14.81 -34.30
CA ASN A 216 8.92 14.54 -33.54
C ASN A 216 7.94 15.72 -33.63
N TYR A 217 8.43 16.96 -33.64
CA TYR A 217 7.59 18.13 -33.88
C TYR A 217 6.95 18.12 -35.27
N LEU A 218 7.76 17.89 -36.32
CA LEU A 218 7.29 17.86 -37.72
C LEU A 218 6.31 16.70 -37.99
N THR A 219 6.55 15.54 -37.37
CA THR A 219 5.65 14.37 -37.44
C THR A 219 4.50 14.44 -36.42
N ARG A 220 4.46 15.50 -35.60
CA ARG A 220 3.46 15.75 -34.56
C ARG A 220 3.34 14.64 -33.52
N THR A 221 4.47 14.01 -33.22
CA THR A 221 4.63 12.98 -32.20
C THR A 221 5.04 13.64 -30.89
N LEU A 222 4.07 13.93 -30.02
CA LEU A 222 4.29 14.46 -28.69
C LEU A 222 4.62 13.33 -27.71
N SER A 223 5.61 13.55 -26.84
CA SER A 223 5.84 12.68 -25.68
C SER A 223 5.22 13.32 -24.44
N VAL A 224 4.46 12.54 -23.67
CA VAL A 224 3.91 12.97 -22.39
C VAL A 224 4.45 12.04 -21.33
N GLU A 225 5.27 12.59 -20.43
CA GLU A 225 5.67 11.91 -19.20
C GLU A 225 4.55 12.06 -18.18
N TYR A 226 4.00 10.94 -17.72
CA TYR A 226 3.11 10.86 -16.58
C TYR A 226 3.94 10.45 -15.36
N ARG A 227 3.98 11.31 -14.35
CA ARG A 227 4.58 11.01 -13.06
C ARG A 227 3.49 10.54 -12.12
N ILE A 228 3.47 9.23 -11.87
CA ILE A 228 2.56 8.56 -10.94
C ILE A 228 3.17 8.68 -9.54
N ARG A 229 2.45 9.29 -8.62
CA ARG A 229 2.86 9.48 -7.23
C ARG A 229 1.96 8.67 -6.32
N ASN A 230 2.54 7.92 -5.39
CA ASN A 230 1.79 7.30 -4.31
C ASN A 230 1.52 8.35 -3.22
N THR A 231 0.26 8.76 -3.09
CA THR A 231 -0.23 9.69 -2.06
C THR A 231 -0.86 8.98 -0.87
N GLY A 232 -1.01 7.65 -0.93
CA GLY A 232 -1.49 6.82 0.16
C GLY A 232 -0.45 6.63 1.27
N ALA A 233 -0.92 6.11 2.41
CA ALA A 233 -0.07 5.81 3.56
C ALA A 233 0.69 4.48 3.39
N GLY A 234 0.14 3.55 2.60
CA GLY A 234 0.73 2.26 2.27
C GLY A 234 1.57 2.29 1.01
N ASP A 235 2.40 1.28 0.84
CA ASP A 235 3.19 1.10 -0.39
C ASP A 235 2.34 0.52 -1.51
N ALA A 236 2.54 1.01 -2.73
CA ALA A 236 1.83 0.52 -3.90
C ALA A 236 2.69 -0.53 -4.62
N PHE A 237 2.14 -1.71 -4.86
CA PHE A 237 2.79 -2.80 -5.57
C PHE A 237 2.09 -3.09 -6.89
N GLY A 238 2.82 -3.74 -7.80
CA GLY A 238 2.29 -4.12 -9.12
C GLY A 238 1.79 -2.93 -9.94
N VAL A 239 2.32 -1.72 -9.70
CA VAL A 239 1.81 -0.50 -10.31
C VAL A 239 2.00 -0.59 -11.83
N ARG A 240 0.92 -0.36 -12.56
CA ARG A 240 0.89 -0.44 -14.02
C ARG A 240 0.01 0.67 -14.58
N LEU A 241 0.56 1.46 -15.50
CA LEU A 241 -0.27 2.30 -16.37
C LEU A 241 -0.98 1.35 -17.34
N VAL A 242 -2.26 1.09 -17.08
CA VAL A 242 -3.11 0.24 -17.92
C VAL A 242 -3.43 0.99 -19.21
N ASP A 243 -3.85 2.25 -19.06
CA ASP A 243 -4.25 3.05 -20.20
C ASP A 243 -4.03 4.56 -19.98
N ALA A 244 -4.01 5.33 -21.08
CA ALA A 244 -3.93 6.79 -21.12
C ALA A 244 -4.69 7.33 -22.34
N LEU A 245 -6.02 7.19 -22.33
CA LEU A 245 -6.90 7.48 -23.45
C LEU A 245 -7.05 8.99 -23.67
N PRO A 246 -6.68 9.53 -24.85
CA PRO A 246 -6.87 10.94 -25.13
C PRO A 246 -8.31 11.24 -25.54
N THR A 247 -8.80 12.41 -25.11
CA THR A 247 -10.05 13.02 -25.59
C THR A 247 -9.71 14.35 -26.26
N GLY A 248 -10.14 14.50 -27.51
CA GLY A 248 -9.84 15.67 -28.35
C GLY A 248 -9.73 15.28 -29.82
N SER A 249 -10.24 16.14 -30.70
CA SER A 249 -10.19 15.89 -32.15
C SER A 249 -8.75 15.88 -32.65
N GLY A 250 -8.42 14.90 -33.50
CA GLY A 250 -7.09 14.78 -34.11
C GLY A 250 -5.98 14.36 -33.15
N ILE A 251 -6.32 13.80 -31.98
CA ILE A 251 -5.35 13.23 -31.04
C ILE A 251 -5.46 11.71 -31.06
N THR A 252 -4.33 11.03 -31.22
CA THR A 252 -4.27 9.57 -31.20
C THR A 252 -3.13 9.11 -30.31
N ARG A 253 -3.40 8.19 -29.39
CA ARG A 253 -2.34 7.56 -28.60
C ARG A 253 -1.53 6.61 -29.48
N LEU A 254 -0.22 6.76 -29.48
CA LEU A 254 0.72 5.88 -30.15
C LEU A 254 1.31 4.82 -29.20
N GLY A 255 1.29 5.08 -27.89
CA GLY A 255 1.78 4.18 -26.86
C GLY A 255 3.23 4.48 -26.46
N PRO A 256 3.89 3.57 -25.72
CA PRO A 256 3.37 2.27 -25.30
C PRO A 256 2.34 2.38 -24.18
N VAL A 257 1.30 1.54 -24.20
CA VAL A 257 0.47 1.16 -23.04
C VAL A 257 -0.04 -0.27 -23.31
N PRO A 258 -0.17 -1.15 -22.30
CA PRO A 258 0.13 -0.92 -20.89
C PRO A 258 1.64 -0.81 -20.61
N GLN A 259 2.02 -0.16 -19.51
CA GLN A 259 3.41 -0.05 -19.04
C GLN A 259 3.53 -0.42 -17.56
N THR A 260 4.43 -1.36 -17.25
CA THR A 260 4.77 -1.73 -15.87
C THR A 260 5.62 -0.64 -15.24
N VAL A 261 5.24 -0.20 -14.05
CA VAL A 261 5.95 0.82 -13.26
C VAL A 261 6.74 0.17 -12.13
N GLY A 262 6.17 -0.87 -11.50
CA GLY A 262 6.79 -1.59 -10.39
C GLY A 262 6.20 -1.20 -9.04
N ALA A 263 7.03 -1.14 -8.00
CA ALA A 263 6.61 -0.71 -6.67
C ALA A 263 6.85 0.80 -6.49
N ILE A 264 5.91 1.48 -5.84
CA ILE A 264 6.05 2.89 -5.46
C ILE A 264 5.80 2.99 -3.94
N PRO A 265 6.85 3.23 -3.12
CA PRO A 265 6.68 3.38 -1.68
C PRO A 265 5.78 4.58 -1.36
N ALA A 266 5.21 4.61 -0.16
CA ALA A 266 4.40 5.74 0.31
C ALA A 266 5.17 7.07 0.15
N GLY A 267 4.51 8.06 -0.48
CA GLY A 267 5.11 9.36 -0.81
C GLY A 267 6.05 9.36 -2.03
N GLY A 268 6.42 8.18 -2.55
CA GLY A 268 7.27 8.00 -3.72
C GLY A 268 6.59 8.32 -5.05
N SER A 269 7.36 8.32 -6.14
CA SER A 269 6.83 8.53 -7.49
C SER A 269 7.67 7.84 -8.56
N ALA A 270 7.05 7.46 -9.66
CA ALA A 270 7.71 6.90 -10.83
C ALA A 270 7.15 7.49 -12.13
N PRO A 271 8.01 7.79 -13.13
CA PRO A 271 7.58 8.29 -14.42
C PRO A 271 7.30 7.17 -15.43
N VAL A 272 6.36 7.40 -16.33
CA VAL A 272 6.15 6.63 -17.57
C VAL A 272 5.93 7.59 -18.73
N VAL A 273 6.31 7.22 -19.94
CA VAL A 273 6.17 8.10 -21.12
C VAL A 273 5.23 7.46 -22.13
N VAL A 274 4.19 8.20 -22.53
CA VAL A 274 3.26 7.81 -23.60
C VAL A 274 3.38 8.80 -24.74
N ARG A 275 3.43 8.28 -25.96
CA ARG A 275 3.47 9.10 -27.17
C ARG A 275 2.07 9.29 -27.73
N TYR A 276 1.85 10.48 -28.28
CA TYR A 276 0.61 10.88 -28.94
C TYR A 276 0.93 11.49 -30.28
N ARG A 277 0.13 11.18 -31.29
CA ARG A 277 0.01 12.01 -32.48
C ARG A 277 -0.98 13.12 -32.16
N VAL A 278 -0.58 14.38 -32.32
CA VAL A 278 -1.39 15.54 -31.94
C VAL A 278 -1.74 16.43 -33.13
N CYS A 279 -2.93 17.03 -33.09
CA CYS A 279 -3.44 18.12 -33.93
C CYS A 279 -3.19 18.01 -35.46
N ALA A 280 -4.27 17.86 -36.25
CA ALA A 280 -4.18 17.70 -37.70
C ALA A 280 -3.81 18.97 -38.49
N ILE A 281 -3.97 20.17 -37.92
CA ILE A 281 -3.86 21.44 -38.69
C ILE A 281 -2.91 22.45 -38.04
N ALA A 282 -2.92 22.65 -36.71
CA ALA A 282 -2.00 23.57 -36.02
C ALA A 282 -1.66 23.13 -34.58
N VAL A 283 -0.40 23.33 -34.16
CA VAL A 283 0.10 23.00 -32.81
C VAL A 283 -0.23 24.10 -31.79
N ILE A 284 -0.39 25.36 -32.25
CA ILE A 284 -0.71 26.50 -31.39
C ILE A 284 -2.09 26.30 -30.74
N GLY A 285 -2.14 26.36 -29.41
CA GLY A 285 -3.38 26.17 -28.64
C GLY A 285 -3.87 24.72 -28.53
N CYS A 286 -3.10 23.76 -29.07
CA CYS A 286 -3.43 22.35 -28.98
C CYS A 286 -3.43 21.89 -27.51
N ARG A 287 -4.57 21.36 -27.06
CA ARG A 287 -4.77 20.78 -25.72
C ARG A 287 -5.68 19.57 -25.81
N PHE A 288 -5.48 18.61 -24.93
CA PHE A 288 -6.34 17.44 -24.81
C PHE A 288 -6.36 16.93 -23.38
N THR A 289 -7.37 16.15 -23.02
CA THR A 289 -7.40 15.46 -21.73
C THR A 289 -7.06 14.01 -21.95
N ALA A 290 -6.06 13.51 -21.24
CA ALA A 290 -5.73 12.09 -21.19
C ALA A 290 -6.31 11.48 -19.92
N THR A 291 -7.21 10.51 -20.07
CA THR A 291 -7.72 9.72 -18.95
C THR A 291 -6.75 8.59 -18.69
N THR A 292 -5.93 8.74 -17.65
CA THR A 292 -4.99 7.71 -17.20
C THR A 292 -5.70 6.70 -16.32
N GLN A 293 -5.41 5.42 -16.53
CA GLN A 293 -5.88 4.31 -15.73
C GLN A 293 -4.67 3.60 -15.14
N THR A 294 -4.52 3.65 -13.82
CA THR A 294 -3.38 3.06 -13.11
C THR A 294 -3.88 1.93 -12.23
N PHE A 295 -3.44 0.71 -12.51
CA PHE A 295 -3.68 -0.43 -11.63
C PHE A 295 -2.61 -0.46 -10.54
N LEU A 296 -3.02 -0.79 -9.32
CA LEU A 296 -2.13 -0.99 -8.17
C LEU A 296 -2.76 -1.96 -7.17
N THR A 297 -1.93 -2.50 -6.28
CA THR A 297 -2.36 -3.27 -5.12
C THR A 297 -1.56 -2.91 -3.86
N ASP A 298 -2.05 -3.34 -2.71
CA ASP A 298 -1.36 -3.24 -1.42
C ASP A 298 -0.36 -4.39 -1.17
N ALA A 299 0.21 -4.45 0.03
CA ALA A 299 1.25 -5.41 0.38
C ALA A 299 0.80 -6.88 0.38
N LEU A 300 -0.51 -7.16 0.51
CA LEU A 300 -1.07 -8.53 0.49
C LEU A 300 -1.56 -8.96 -0.90
N ASP A 301 -1.55 -8.06 -1.88
CA ASP A 301 -2.13 -8.30 -3.22
C ASP A 301 -3.65 -8.54 -3.23
N ALA A 302 -4.33 -8.41 -2.09
CA ALA A 302 -5.77 -8.67 -1.95
C ALA A 302 -6.63 -7.56 -2.57
N ASN A 303 -6.07 -6.36 -2.68
CA ASN A 303 -6.79 -5.13 -2.95
C ASN A 303 -6.46 -4.47 -4.30
N GLY A 304 -6.18 -5.30 -5.31
CA GLY A 304 -5.96 -4.84 -6.68
C GLY A 304 -7.12 -3.98 -7.19
N HIS A 305 -6.84 -2.74 -7.58
CA HIS A 305 -7.83 -1.82 -8.13
C HIS A 305 -7.21 -0.87 -9.16
N THR A 306 -8.06 -0.22 -9.96
CA THR A 306 -7.63 0.74 -10.96
C THR A 306 -8.13 2.13 -10.59
N GLU A 307 -7.20 3.08 -10.46
CA GLU A 307 -7.52 4.48 -10.29
C GLU A 307 -7.55 5.18 -11.65
N THR A 308 -8.61 5.96 -11.88
CA THR A 308 -8.79 6.72 -13.12
C THR A 308 -8.60 8.20 -12.84
N VAL A 309 -7.56 8.80 -13.44
CA VAL A 309 -7.21 10.21 -13.25
C VAL A 309 -7.24 10.93 -14.60
N PRO A 310 -8.14 11.91 -14.79
CA PRO A 310 -8.13 12.76 -15.98
C PRO A 310 -7.03 13.81 -15.87
N VAL A 311 -6.23 13.94 -16.94
CA VAL A 311 -5.04 14.80 -16.94
C VAL A 311 -5.06 15.72 -18.16
N VAL A 312 -5.07 17.04 -17.93
CA VAL A 312 -5.07 18.04 -19.02
C VAL A 312 -3.66 18.25 -19.55
N VAL A 313 -3.43 17.91 -20.81
CA VAL A 313 -2.15 18.07 -21.51
C VAL A 313 -2.18 19.34 -22.37
N ARG A 314 -1.21 20.22 -22.14
CA ARG A 314 -0.94 21.38 -23.01
C ARG A 314 0.24 21.07 -23.91
N VAL A 315 0.05 21.15 -25.22
CA VAL A 315 1.10 20.85 -26.19
C VAL A 315 2.07 22.04 -26.24
N PRO A 316 3.39 21.83 -26.05
CA PRO A 316 4.38 22.89 -26.16
C PRO A 316 4.42 23.45 -27.59
N VAL A 317 4.52 24.77 -27.72
CA VAL A 317 4.50 25.44 -29.04
C VAL A 317 5.83 25.28 -29.78
N THR A 318 6.93 25.19 -29.04
CA THR A 318 8.29 25.04 -29.56
C THR A 318 8.89 23.70 -29.16
N PRO A 319 9.61 23.00 -30.06
CA PRO A 319 10.59 22.01 -29.61
C PRO A 319 11.62 22.77 -28.76
N PHE A 320 11.93 22.28 -27.56
CA PHE A 320 12.96 22.91 -26.73
C PHE A 320 14.26 23.10 -27.54
N PRO A 321 15.00 24.21 -27.35
CA PRO A 321 16.29 24.44 -28.01
C PRO A 321 17.35 23.42 -27.58
#